data_AF-A0A2W4P1W0-F1
#
_entry.id   AF-A0A2W4P1W0-F1
#
_cell.length_a   1.000
_cell.length_b   1.000
_cell.length_c   1.000
_cell.angle_alpha   90.00
_cell.angle_beta   90.00
_cell.angle_gamma   90.00
#
_symmetry.space_group_name_H-M   'P 1'
#
loop_
_entity.id
_entity.type
_entity.pdbx_description
1 polymer ?
#
loop_
_entity_poly.entity_id
_entity_poly.type
_entity_poly.pdbx_seq_one_letter_code
_entity_poly.pdbx_strand_id
1 'polypeptide(L)'
;MIRKVALYSVFALLALSCLEEPDCYNLNNNLIGISFRKMADNKSDTVRLIGITLNGSDSVFHSFKLATGVGLPVDVLGSEEVITFYFDDINGPVQRTLRTTYTSRVQFVSEDCGERFIVSNLRLEDHDFDSVRLVNDQPGKQETTNFIVYRCPITDRMKISFRQLGTTDSIGAPMDVFLDGITSDFSPGVLYPDDTASSFILPLNPESTSVAYNFDFKEGSGDLVVDYRTTTTTRYGVCGSQTFFAGLTASSGTFDKVLVVRDSIRDPAITNVLVQRCPETNLIRIDFRDQPGDDGQRVAVELDGITTDYSPEVLYADTAVNSVILPLNDQADVTRFTFEFESGSVDLEVGYTRTPVVLHKACSRFTISGLNIVSSGFATDPEVIEDETSFPVNTTNLAIFIPD
;
A
#
# COMPACT_ATOMS: atom_id res chain seq x y z
N MET A 1 -32.25 19.71 70.64
CA MET A 1 -32.27 20.40 69.32
C MET A 1 -30.89 20.57 68.72
N ILE A 2 -29.87 21.00 69.47
CA ILE A 2 -28.51 21.30 68.97
C ILE A 2 -27.83 20.15 68.19
N ARG A 3 -28.01 18.88 68.60
CA ARG A 3 -27.43 17.71 67.89
C ARG A 3 -27.94 17.51 66.46
N LYS A 4 -29.21 17.85 66.17
CA LYS A 4 -29.78 17.67 64.82
C LYS A 4 -29.30 18.78 63.88
N VAL A 5 -29.15 20.00 64.39
CA VAL A 5 -28.64 21.14 63.62
C VAL A 5 -27.18 20.93 63.24
N ALA A 6 -26.34 20.47 64.16
CA ALA A 6 -24.93 20.21 63.87
C ALA A 6 -24.73 19.14 62.78
N LEU A 7 -25.56 18.08 62.78
CA LEU A 7 -25.50 17.03 61.76
C LEU A 7 -25.91 17.57 60.38
N TYR A 8 -26.97 18.39 60.30
CA TYR A 8 -27.37 19.04 59.04
C TYR A 8 -26.29 20.01 58.53
N SER A 9 -25.61 20.74 59.40
CA SER A 9 -24.50 21.63 59.01
C SER A 9 -23.30 20.86 58.44
N VAL A 10 -22.96 19.69 58.99
CA VAL A 10 -21.89 18.84 58.46
C VAL A 10 -22.27 18.25 57.10
N PHE A 11 -23.51 17.78 56.92
CA PHE A 11 -23.97 17.30 55.61
C PHE A 11 -24.07 18.43 54.57
N ALA A 12 -24.43 19.64 54.96
CA ALA A 12 -24.42 20.80 54.07
C ALA A 12 -22.99 21.20 53.67
N LEU A 13 -22.02 21.17 54.60
CA LEU A 13 -20.61 21.42 54.31
C LEU A 13 -20.00 20.35 53.38
N LEU A 14 -20.34 19.07 53.59
CA LEU A 14 -19.89 17.98 52.71
C LEU A 14 -20.55 18.03 51.33
N ALA A 15 -21.82 18.48 51.22
CA ALA A 15 -22.48 18.68 49.95
C ALA A 15 -21.94 19.91 49.18
N LEU A 16 -21.50 20.95 49.90
CA LEU A 16 -20.87 22.12 49.32
C LEU A 16 -19.40 21.86 48.90
N SER A 17 -18.71 20.92 49.55
CA SER A 17 -17.36 20.50 49.15
C SER A 17 -17.30 19.58 47.93
N CYS A 18 -18.45 19.12 47.43
CA CYS A 18 -18.55 18.33 46.19
C CYS A 18 -19.02 19.16 44.98
N LEU A 19 -19.14 20.48 45.10
CA LEU A 19 -19.12 21.37 43.95
C LEU A 19 -17.67 21.44 43.47
N GLU A 20 -17.18 20.35 42.88
CA GLU A 20 -15.89 20.32 42.19
C GLU A 20 -15.87 21.49 41.22
N GLU A 21 -14.84 22.33 41.34
CA GLU A 21 -14.59 23.41 40.39
C GLU A 21 -14.56 22.81 38.99
N PRO A 22 -15.20 23.45 37.99
CA PRO A 22 -15.25 22.91 36.66
C PRO A 22 -13.82 22.71 36.14
N ASP A 23 -13.47 21.47 35.78
CA ASP A 23 -12.17 21.15 35.19
C ASP A 23 -11.82 22.15 34.09
N CYS A 24 -10.80 22.99 34.33
CA CYS A 24 -10.37 24.04 33.39
C CYS A 24 -9.66 23.47 32.14
N TYR A 25 -9.84 22.20 31.83
CA TYR A 25 -9.10 21.52 30.77
C TYR A 25 -9.71 21.79 29.40
N ASN A 26 -8.84 22.21 28.46
CA ASN A 26 -9.15 22.40 27.04
C ASN A 26 -10.45 23.21 26.81
N LEU A 27 -10.46 24.44 27.34
CA LEU A 27 -11.60 25.34 27.26
C LEU A 27 -11.75 26.00 25.88
N ASN A 28 -10.66 26.05 25.10
CA ASN A 28 -10.61 26.66 23.77
C ASN A 28 -11.24 25.73 22.73
N ASN A 29 -11.92 26.32 21.74
CA ASN A 29 -12.47 25.60 20.59
C ASN A 29 -11.76 26.02 19.30
N ASN A 30 -10.43 25.93 19.31
CA ASN A 30 -9.56 26.42 18.23
C ASN A 30 -9.10 25.32 17.27
N LEU A 31 -9.77 24.16 17.25
CA LEU A 31 -9.45 23.08 16.31
C LEU A 31 -10.50 23.02 15.19
N ILE A 32 -10.07 23.28 13.97
CA ILE A 32 -10.85 23.05 12.75
C ILE A 32 -10.60 21.63 12.28
N GLY A 33 -11.66 20.85 12.09
CA GLY A 33 -11.57 19.55 11.40
C GLY A 33 -11.88 19.66 9.92
N ILE A 34 -11.07 18.98 9.10
CA ILE A 34 -11.22 18.92 7.64
C ILE A 34 -11.33 17.45 7.26
N SER A 35 -12.39 17.08 6.55
CA SER A 35 -12.63 15.71 6.06
C SER A 35 -12.44 15.66 4.54
N PHE A 36 -11.68 14.68 4.05
CA PHE A 36 -11.51 14.43 2.63
C PHE A 36 -12.53 13.41 2.15
N ARG A 37 -13.23 13.71 1.05
CA ARG A 37 -14.28 12.85 0.50
C ARG A 37 -14.23 12.78 -1.02
N LYS A 38 -14.70 11.65 -1.55
CA LYS A 38 -14.93 11.48 -2.98
C LYS A 38 -16.31 12.00 -3.35
N MET A 39 -16.38 12.81 -4.40
CA MET A 39 -17.66 13.34 -4.86
C MET A 39 -18.60 12.24 -5.41
N ALA A 40 -18.03 11.16 -5.96
CA ALA A 40 -18.81 10.09 -6.59
C ALA A 40 -19.80 9.39 -5.63
N ASP A 41 -19.34 9.08 -4.42
CA ASP A 41 -20.07 8.25 -3.46
C ASP A 41 -20.16 8.87 -2.06
N ASN A 42 -19.64 10.09 -1.88
CA ASN A 42 -19.56 10.81 -0.60
C ASN A 42 -18.86 10.01 0.52
N LYS A 43 -18.07 9.00 0.17
CA LYS A 43 -17.27 8.23 1.14
C LYS A 43 -15.98 8.98 1.44
N SER A 44 -15.39 8.66 2.59
CA SER A 44 -14.06 9.15 2.97
C SER A 44 -13.05 8.82 1.88
N ASP A 45 -12.17 9.78 1.62
CA ASP A 45 -11.07 9.67 0.68
C ASP A 45 -9.76 9.65 1.45
N THR A 46 -8.89 8.68 1.16
CA THR A 46 -7.59 8.59 1.82
C THR A 46 -6.56 9.31 0.95
N VAL A 47 -6.10 10.46 1.42
CA VAL A 47 -5.08 11.28 0.75
C VAL A 47 -3.69 11.01 1.34
N ARG A 48 -2.66 11.10 0.50
CA ARG A 48 -1.25 11.10 0.92
C ARG A 48 -0.83 12.55 1.16
N LEU A 49 -0.59 12.92 2.41
CA LEU A 49 -0.12 14.24 2.80
C LEU A 49 1.40 14.21 2.92
N ILE A 50 2.08 15.11 2.22
CA ILE A 50 3.48 15.45 2.46
C ILE A 50 3.56 16.33 3.71
N GLY A 51 2.61 17.25 3.85
CA GLY A 51 2.46 18.10 5.03
C GLY A 51 1.40 19.18 4.83
N ILE A 52 1.12 19.91 5.90
CA ILE A 52 0.20 21.06 5.91
C ILE A 52 0.88 22.21 6.62
N THR A 53 0.81 23.41 6.04
CA THR A 53 1.32 24.64 6.67
C THR A 53 0.20 25.65 6.87
N LEU A 54 0.33 26.42 7.94
CA LEU A 54 -0.59 27.47 8.37
C LEU A 54 0.07 28.83 8.15
N ASN A 55 -0.68 29.87 7.78
CA ASN A 55 -0.09 31.19 7.57
C ASN A 55 0.38 31.79 8.90
N GLY A 56 1.62 32.26 8.95
CA GLY A 56 2.21 32.77 10.20
C GLY A 56 2.76 31.68 11.14
N SER A 57 2.77 30.41 10.72
CA SER A 57 3.44 29.32 11.42
C SER A 57 4.60 28.75 10.61
N ASP A 58 5.74 28.50 11.26
CA ASP A 58 6.87 27.76 10.67
C ASP A 58 6.70 26.23 10.82
N SER A 59 5.60 25.77 11.41
CA SER A 59 5.35 24.35 11.65
C SER A 59 4.75 23.64 10.44
N VAL A 60 5.23 22.44 10.15
CA VAL A 60 4.60 21.52 9.19
C VAL A 60 3.81 20.47 9.97
N PHE A 61 2.50 20.45 9.75
CA PHE A 61 1.58 19.51 10.39
C PHE A 61 1.38 18.26 9.52
N HIS A 62 1.12 17.12 10.17
CA HIS A 62 0.75 15.85 9.51
C HIS A 62 1.70 15.40 8.40
N SER A 63 3.02 15.52 8.62
CA SER A 63 4.03 15.18 7.61
C SER A 63 4.03 13.70 7.23
N PHE A 64 4.10 13.41 5.92
CA PHE A 64 4.19 12.04 5.34
C PHE A 64 3.16 11.05 5.90
N LYS A 65 1.87 11.40 5.84
CA LYS A 65 0.78 10.62 6.44
C LYS A 65 -0.35 10.33 5.46
N LEU A 66 -0.92 9.12 5.56
CA LEU A 66 -2.23 8.80 4.98
C LEU A 66 -3.35 9.30 5.90
N ALA A 67 -4.23 10.15 5.38
CA ALA A 67 -5.31 10.74 6.16
C ALA A 67 -6.64 10.71 5.41
N THR A 68 -7.74 10.51 6.14
CA THR A 68 -9.12 10.73 5.64
C THR A 68 -9.73 12.03 6.16
N GLY A 69 -9.01 12.67 7.08
CA GLY A 69 -9.29 13.98 7.63
C GLY A 69 -8.16 14.42 8.54
N VAL A 70 -8.13 15.70 8.89
CA VAL A 70 -7.12 16.33 9.74
C VAL A 70 -7.76 17.35 10.67
N GLY A 71 -7.28 17.44 11.90
CA GLY A 71 -7.49 18.59 12.78
C GLY A 71 -6.33 19.57 12.67
N LEU A 72 -6.64 20.86 12.59
CA LEU A 72 -5.66 21.95 12.53
C LEU A 72 -6.00 23.03 13.57
N PRO A 73 -5.00 23.55 14.30
CA PRO A 73 -5.20 24.70 15.16
C PRO A 73 -5.47 25.96 14.33
N VAL A 74 -6.17 26.91 14.93
CA VAL A 74 -6.44 28.24 14.36
C VAL A 74 -5.70 29.29 15.16
N ASP A 75 -5.17 30.32 14.49
CA ASP A 75 -4.65 31.50 15.18
C ASP A 75 -5.78 32.29 15.86
N VAL A 76 -5.88 32.19 17.18
CA VAL A 76 -6.93 32.86 17.97
C VAL A 76 -6.74 34.38 18.06
N LEU A 77 -5.59 34.92 17.64
CA LEU A 77 -5.33 36.35 17.57
C LEU A 77 -5.65 36.93 16.19
N GLY A 78 -5.71 36.07 15.17
CA GLY A 78 -6.10 36.38 13.81
C GLY A 78 -7.63 36.43 13.59
N SER A 79 -7.99 36.71 12.34
CA SER A 79 -9.38 36.63 11.84
C SER A 79 -9.48 35.89 10.50
N GLU A 80 -8.35 35.43 9.99
CA GLU A 80 -8.20 34.74 8.72
C GLU A 80 -7.06 33.74 8.82
N GLU A 81 -7.27 32.55 8.27
CA GLU A 81 -6.29 31.49 8.17
C GLU A 81 -6.19 31.04 6.70
N VAL A 82 -4.97 30.90 6.20
CA VAL A 82 -4.66 30.32 4.88
C VAL A 82 -3.95 29.00 5.11
N ILE A 83 -4.68 27.92 4.87
CA ILE A 83 -4.19 26.55 5.07
C ILE A 83 -3.65 26.04 3.74
N THR A 84 -2.37 25.69 3.71
CA THR A 84 -1.72 25.15 2.50
C THR A 84 -1.44 23.66 2.69
N PHE A 85 -1.97 22.85 1.79
CA PHE A 85 -1.80 21.40 1.76
C PHE A 85 -0.80 21.02 0.69
N TYR A 86 0.13 20.14 1.04
CA TYR A 86 1.05 19.50 0.11
C TYR A 86 0.68 18.01 0.02
N PHE A 87 0.16 17.60 -1.13
CA PHE A 87 -0.22 16.22 -1.42
C PHE A 87 0.86 15.52 -2.23
N ASP A 88 1.04 14.24 -1.96
CA ASP A 88 1.82 13.33 -2.81
C ASP A 88 0.86 12.69 -3.83
N ASP A 89 0.84 13.21 -5.05
CA ASP A 89 0.02 12.71 -6.16
C ASP A 89 0.88 11.86 -7.11
N ILE A 90 0.25 10.97 -7.87
CA ILE A 90 0.93 10.08 -8.83
C ILE A 90 1.66 10.85 -9.94
N ASN A 91 1.23 12.08 -10.21
CA ASN A 91 1.85 12.99 -11.17
C ASN A 91 2.90 13.93 -10.52
N GLY A 92 3.24 13.71 -9.25
CA GLY A 92 4.15 14.52 -8.46
C GLY A 92 3.46 15.33 -7.36
N PRO A 93 4.23 16.04 -6.50
CA PRO A 93 3.67 16.84 -5.41
C PRO A 93 2.73 17.94 -5.92
N VAL A 94 1.54 18.06 -5.30
CA VAL A 94 0.54 19.08 -5.62
C VAL A 94 0.25 19.93 -4.39
N GLN A 95 0.26 21.26 -4.59
CA GLN A 95 -0.13 22.22 -3.56
C GLN A 95 -1.58 22.67 -3.76
N ARG A 96 -2.36 22.75 -2.67
CA ARG A 96 -3.71 23.33 -2.66
C ARG A 96 -3.89 24.24 -1.46
N THR A 97 -4.64 25.33 -1.62
CA THR A 97 -4.95 26.24 -0.51
C THR A 97 -6.43 26.24 -0.13
N LEU A 98 -6.69 26.51 1.15
CA LEU A 98 -8.01 26.77 1.73
C LEU A 98 -7.91 28.03 2.58
N ARG A 99 -8.67 29.07 2.21
CA ARG A 99 -8.75 30.32 2.95
C ARG A 99 -10.07 30.39 3.73
N THR A 100 -9.96 30.60 5.03
CA THR A 100 -11.13 30.72 5.92
C THR A 100 -11.01 31.97 6.77
N THR A 101 -12.14 32.66 6.98
CA THR A 101 -12.26 33.73 7.99
C THR A 101 -13.04 33.24 9.20
N TYR A 102 -12.86 33.90 10.34
CA TYR A 102 -13.56 33.60 11.59
C TYR A 102 -13.56 34.79 12.55
N THR A 103 -14.38 34.68 13.59
CA THR A 103 -14.40 35.61 14.72
C THR A 103 -13.82 34.92 15.95
N SER A 104 -12.72 35.45 16.49
CA SER A 104 -12.20 35.07 17.80
C SER A 104 -12.67 36.05 18.87
N ARG A 105 -13.11 35.53 20.03
CA ARG A 105 -13.51 36.32 21.19
C ARG A 105 -12.89 35.76 22.45
N VAL A 106 -12.39 36.64 23.31
CA VAL A 106 -11.94 36.28 24.65
C VAL A 106 -13.15 36.16 25.57
N GLN A 107 -13.22 35.09 26.35
CA GLN A 107 -14.19 34.92 27.43
C GLN A 107 -13.47 34.55 28.72
N PHE A 108 -13.75 35.26 29.80
CA PHE A 108 -13.28 34.88 31.14
C PHE A 108 -14.24 33.85 31.74
N VAL A 109 -13.72 32.69 32.15
CA VAL A 109 -14.54 31.60 32.70
C VAL A 109 -14.70 31.76 34.21
N SER A 110 -13.58 31.89 34.92
CA SER A 110 -13.49 32.16 36.36
C SER A 110 -12.11 32.77 36.66
N GLU A 111 -11.91 33.20 37.91
CA GLU A 111 -10.59 33.68 38.37
C GLU A 111 -9.54 32.56 38.26
N ASP A 112 -9.90 31.32 38.59
CA ASP A 112 -8.98 30.17 38.59
C ASP A 112 -8.72 29.59 37.19
N CYS A 113 -9.72 29.58 36.30
CA CYS A 113 -9.56 29.02 34.95
C CYS A 113 -9.00 30.03 33.93
N GLY A 114 -9.02 31.32 34.24
CA GLY A 114 -8.52 32.38 33.37
C GLY A 114 -9.37 32.63 32.12
N GLU A 115 -8.71 33.17 31.10
CA GLU A 115 -9.32 33.47 29.81
C GLU A 115 -9.32 32.27 28.87
N ARG A 116 -10.38 32.17 28.06
CA ARG A 116 -10.47 31.24 26.93
C ARG A 116 -10.78 31.98 25.65
N PHE A 117 -10.31 31.43 24.53
CA PHE A 117 -10.63 31.93 23.20
C PHE A 117 -11.75 31.09 22.60
N ILE A 118 -12.82 31.79 22.21
CA ILE A 118 -13.93 31.22 21.46
C ILE A 118 -13.82 31.64 20.01
N VAL A 119 -13.56 30.68 19.14
CA VAL A 119 -13.59 30.85 17.68
C VAL A 119 -14.98 30.49 17.19
N SER A 120 -15.55 31.31 16.30
CA SER A 120 -16.91 31.17 15.79
C SER A 120 -17.06 31.83 14.42
N ASN A 121 -18.20 31.60 13.75
CA ASN A 121 -18.49 32.16 12.43
C ASN A 121 -17.41 31.83 11.40
N LEU A 122 -16.92 30.57 11.37
CA LEU A 122 -16.05 30.13 10.29
C LEU A 122 -16.75 30.34 8.94
N ARG A 123 -16.03 30.91 7.98
CA ARG A 123 -16.51 31.12 6.62
C ARG A 123 -15.45 30.69 5.63
N LEU A 124 -15.89 29.97 4.62
CA LEU A 124 -15.08 29.66 3.45
C LEU A 124 -15.00 30.89 2.56
N GLU A 125 -13.81 31.45 2.37
CA GLU A 125 -13.61 32.60 1.48
C GLU A 125 -13.14 32.15 0.09
N ASP A 126 -12.11 31.29 0.03
CA ASP A 126 -11.48 30.89 -1.22
C ASP A 126 -10.79 29.50 -1.09
N HIS A 127 -10.60 28.81 -2.21
CA HIS A 127 -9.90 27.52 -2.25
C HIS A 127 -9.46 27.05 -3.64
N ASP A 128 -8.42 26.21 -3.68
CA ASP A 128 -7.93 25.56 -4.92
C ASP A 128 -8.43 24.12 -5.12
N PHE A 129 -9.31 23.64 -4.24
CA PHE A 129 -9.92 22.31 -4.32
C PHE A 129 -11.06 22.24 -5.33
N ASP A 130 -11.43 21.03 -5.75
CA ASP A 130 -12.56 20.84 -6.68
C ASP A 130 -13.89 21.31 -6.09
N SER A 131 -14.12 21.05 -4.79
CA SER A 131 -15.22 21.64 -4.03
C SER A 131 -14.94 21.57 -2.53
N VAL A 132 -15.29 22.63 -1.81
CA VAL A 132 -15.27 22.65 -0.35
C VAL A 132 -16.67 22.98 0.17
N ARG A 133 -17.08 22.28 1.22
CA ARG A 133 -18.33 22.51 1.92
C ARG A 133 -18.07 22.81 3.40
N LEU A 134 -18.49 23.97 3.86
CA LEU A 134 -18.61 24.25 5.29
C LEU A 134 -19.81 23.47 5.87
N VAL A 135 -19.56 22.65 6.88
CA VAL A 135 -20.58 21.83 7.55
C VAL A 135 -20.84 22.24 8.99
N ASN A 136 -19.84 22.83 9.66
CA ASN A 136 -19.96 23.39 11.00
C ASN A 136 -19.13 24.67 11.08
N ASP A 137 -19.76 25.78 11.43
CA ASP A 137 -19.15 27.10 11.51
C ASP A 137 -18.50 27.40 12.88
N GLN A 138 -18.57 26.45 13.81
CA GLN A 138 -17.95 26.52 15.13
C GLN A 138 -16.89 25.41 15.24
N PRO A 139 -15.59 25.75 15.32
CA PRO A 139 -14.57 24.75 15.57
C PRO A 139 -14.76 24.13 16.96
N GLY A 140 -14.22 22.92 17.12
CA GLY A 140 -14.41 22.08 18.29
C GLY A 140 -13.26 22.17 19.29
N LYS A 141 -13.49 21.64 20.49
CA LYS A 141 -12.41 21.29 21.45
C LYS A 141 -11.65 20.02 21.02
N GLN A 142 -12.31 19.19 20.22
CA GLN A 142 -11.80 17.98 19.60
C GLN A 142 -11.99 18.11 18.10
N GLU A 143 -11.35 17.24 17.33
CA GLU A 143 -11.49 17.20 15.88
C GLU A 143 -12.95 16.90 15.49
N THR A 144 -13.70 17.95 15.16
CA THR A 144 -15.03 17.85 14.55
C THR A 144 -14.94 18.35 13.13
N THR A 145 -15.61 17.70 12.18
CA THR A 145 -15.60 18.18 10.80
C THR A 145 -16.26 19.55 10.69
N ASN A 146 -15.47 20.56 10.34
CA ASN A 146 -15.91 21.90 9.99
C ASN A 146 -15.98 22.07 8.48
N PHE A 147 -14.97 21.55 7.76
CA PHE A 147 -14.94 21.54 6.30
C PHE A 147 -14.94 20.12 5.76
N ILE A 148 -15.66 19.92 4.66
CA ILE A 148 -15.51 18.74 3.81
C ILE A 148 -14.89 19.20 2.49
N VAL A 149 -13.72 18.65 2.19
CA VAL A 149 -13.04 18.82 0.90
C VAL A 149 -13.41 17.65 0.02
N TYR A 150 -14.02 17.95 -1.12
CA TYR A 150 -14.36 16.97 -2.15
C TYR A 150 -13.32 17.01 -3.26
N ARG A 151 -12.88 15.83 -3.70
CA ARG A 151 -12.22 15.69 -5.00
C ARG A 151 -13.17 15.13 -6.05
N CYS A 152 -12.96 15.57 -7.28
CA CYS A 152 -13.61 15.04 -8.45
C CYS A 152 -13.21 13.57 -8.66
N PRO A 153 -14.11 12.76 -9.25
CA PRO A 153 -13.80 11.37 -9.54
C PRO A 153 -12.61 11.27 -10.50
N ILE A 154 -11.65 10.41 -10.16
CA ILE A 154 -10.53 10.08 -11.04
C ILE A 154 -11.02 8.97 -11.97
N THR A 155 -11.24 9.31 -13.25
CA THR A 155 -11.91 8.43 -14.22
C THR A 155 -10.98 7.75 -15.20
N ASP A 156 -9.70 8.10 -15.19
CA ASP A 156 -8.67 7.68 -16.15
C ASP A 156 -7.67 6.68 -15.56
N ARG A 157 -8.00 6.04 -14.42
CA ARG A 157 -7.09 5.12 -13.73
C ARG A 157 -7.62 3.69 -13.75
N MET A 158 -6.86 2.80 -14.38
CA MET A 158 -7.16 1.39 -14.48
C MET A 158 -6.26 0.61 -13.53
N LYS A 159 -6.81 -0.28 -12.70
CA LYS A 159 -5.95 -1.18 -11.90
C LYS A 159 -5.70 -2.48 -12.65
N ILE A 160 -4.42 -2.81 -12.82
CA ILE A 160 -3.96 -4.10 -13.30
C ILE A 160 -3.49 -4.92 -12.11
N SER A 161 -3.81 -6.20 -12.06
CA SER A 161 -3.31 -7.09 -11.00
C SER A 161 -2.69 -8.35 -11.59
N PHE A 162 -1.52 -8.69 -11.07
CA PHE A 162 -0.75 -9.86 -11.43
C PHE A 162 -1.16 -11.03 -10.52
N ARG A 163 -1.41 -12.17 -11.16
CA ARG A 163 -1.79 -13.40 -10.47
C ARG A 163 -1.10 -14.59 -11.11
N GLN A 164 -0.97 -15.65 -10.35
CA GLN A 164 -0.60 -16.93 -10.92
C GLN A 164 -1.75 -17.50 -11.76
N LEU A 165 -1.39 -18.21 -12.82
CA LEU A 165 -2.34 -18.98 -13.59
C LEU A 165 -2.65 -20.29 -12.86
N GLY A 166 -3.92 -20.49 -12.49
CA GLY A 166 -4.37 -21.73 -11.86
C GLY A 166 -4.50 -22.90 -12.85
N THR A 167 -4.66 -24.11 -12.32
CA THR A 167 -4.76 -25.38 -13.08
C THR A 167 -6.06 -25.54 -13.89
N THR A 168 -7.09 -24.72 -13.64
CA THR A 168 -8.45 -24.91 -14.19
C THR A 168 -9.19 -23.58 -14.38
N ASP A 169 -8.67 -22.68 -15.22
CA ASP A 169 -9.23 -21.34 -15.48
C ASP A 169 -9.50 -20.49 -14.22
N SER A 170 -9.03 -20.96 -13.06
CA SER A 170 -9.21 -20.32 -11.78
C SER A 170 -8.29 -19.11 -11.67
N ILE A 171 -8.78 -18.10 -10.97
CA ILE A 171 -8.00 -16.93 -10.60
C ILE A 171 -7.04 -17.39 -9.49
N GLY A 172 -5.76 -17.56 -9.83
CA GLY A 172 -4.74 -17.98 -8.88
C GLY A 172 -4.41 -16.93 -7.82
N ALA A 173 -3.45 -17.23 -6.96
CA ALA A 173 -2.99 -16.32 -5.91
C ALA A 173 -2.43 -15.02 -6.51
N PRO A 174 -2.53 -13.87 -5.80
CA PRO A 174 -1.74 -12.69 -6.11
C PRO A 174 -0.26 -13.04 -6.25
N MET A 175 0.41 -12.42 -7.19
CA MET A 175 1.82 -12.65 -7.47
C MET A 175 2.50 -11.30 -7.55
N ASP A 176 3.47 -11.06 -6.67
CA ASP A 176 4.28 -9.86 -6.76
C ASP A 176 5.21 -9.99 -7.97
N VAL A 177 5.39 -8.89 -8.69
CA VAL A 177 6.32 -8.79 -9.82
C VAL A 177 7.35 -7.72 -9.51
N PHE A 178 8.59 -8.00 -9.88
CA PHE A 178 9.73 -7.10 -9.72
C PHE A 178 9.93 -6.33 -11.02
N LEU A 179 9.75 -5.01 -10.98
CA LEU A 179 9.79 -4.14 -12.15
C LEU A 179 11.00 -3.22 -12.09
N ASP A 180 11.68 -3.05 -13.22
CA ASP A 180 12.50 -1.86 -13.48
C ASP A 180 11.59 -0.64 -13.72
N GLY A 181 10.43 -0.85 -14.37
CA GLY A 181 9.38 0.15 -14.49
C GLY A 181 8.30 -0.20 -15.50
N ILE A 182 7.31 0.68 -15.64
CA ILE A 182 6.23 0.56 -16.63
C ILE A 182 6.21 1.81 -17.49
N THR A 183 6.28 1.66 -18.81
CA THR A 183 6.13 2.76 -19.76
C THR A 183 4.80 2.67 -20.49
N SER A 184 4.36 3.80 -21.04
CA SER A 184 3.16 3.89 -21.87
C SER A 184 3.45 4.64 -23.17
N ASP A 185 2.68 4.37 -24.21
CA ASP A 185 2.85 5.00 -25.53
C ASP A 185 2.47 6.49 -25.59
N PHE A 186 1.84 7.05 -24.55
CA PHE A 186 1.35 8.43 -24.53
C PHE A 186 1.99 9.31 -23.44
N SER A 187 2.75 8.74 -22.51
CA SER A 187 3.46 9.47 -21.46
C SER A 187 4.94 9.11 -21.46
N PRO A 188 5.86 10.09 -21.46
CA PRO A 188 7.31 9.83 -21.48
C PRO A 188 7.87 9.33 -20.14
N GLY A 189 7.07 9.36 -19.06
CA GLY A 189 7.52 8.97 -17.73
C GLY A 189 7.54 7.46 -17.52
N VAL A 190 8.53 6.97 -16.77
CA VAL A 190 8.54 5.62 -16.22
C VAL A 190 7.67 5.61 -14.97
N LEU A 191 6.62 4.80 -14.98
CA LEU A 191 5.74 4.58 -13.84
C LEU A 191 6.34 3.47 -12.97
N TYR A 192 6.28 3.63 -11.65
CA TYR A 192 6.73 2.63 -10.67
C TYR A 192 8.18 2.14 -10.90
N PRO A 193 9.17 3.04 -10.93
CA PRO A 193 10.56 2.65 -11.12
C PRO A 193 11.08 1.82 -9.93
N ASP A 194 11.76 0.70 -10.23
CA ASP A 194 12.32 -0.22 -9.23
C ASP A 194 11.33 -0.69 -8.15
N ASP A 195 10.06 -0.90 -8.53
CA ASP A 195 8.97 -1.25 -7.60
C ASP A 195 8.67 -2.75 -7.58
N THR A 196 8.06 -3.22 -6.49
CA THR A 196 7.61 -4.61 -6.31
C THR A 196 6.19 -4.63 -5.78
N ALA A 197 5.26 -5.10 -6.59
CA ALA A 197 3.85 -5.23 -6.18
C ALA A 197 3.10 -6.24 -7.05
N SER A 198 2.00 -6.78 -6.50
CA SER A 198 1.05 -7.63 -7.24
C SER A 198 -0.03 -6.85 -7.99
N SER A 199 -0.03 -5.51 -7.93
CA SER A 199 -0.98 -4.70 -8.69
C SER A 199 -0.53 -3.25 -8.85
N PHE A 200 -0.86 -2.66 -9.99
CA PHE A 200 -0.48 -1.29 -10.35
C PHE A 200 -1.70 -0.52 -10.86
N ILE A 201 -1.70 0.80 -10.68
CA ILE A 201 -2.75 1.69 -11.16
C ILE A 201 -2.18 2.50 -12.33
N LEU A 202 -2.62 2.18 -13.54
CA LEU A 202 -2.10 2.78 -14.76
C LEU A 202 -3.05 3.84 -15.33
N PRO A 203 -2.52 4.95 -15.88
CA PRO A 203 -3.32 5.97 -16.54
C PRO A 203 -3.79 5.51 -17.93
N LEU A 204 -5.03 5.83 -18.28
CA LEU A 204 -5.58 5.68 -19.64
C LEU A 204 -5.45 7.00 -20.40
N ASN A 205 -5.27 6.93 -21.72
CA ASN A 205 -5.17 8.12 -22.57
C ASN A 205 -6.57 8.61 -23.00
N PRO A 206 -7.04 9.79 -22.54
CA PRO A 206 -8.36 10.31 -22.92
C PRO A 206 -8.47 10.71 -24.40
N GLU A 207 -7.35 10.93 -25.08
CA GLU A 207 -7.27 11.36 -26.48
C GLU A 207 -7.15 10.18 -27.47
N SER A 208 -7.17 8.95 -26.96
CA SER A 208 -7.07 7.72 -27.77
C SER A 208 -8.19 6.74 -27.42
N THR A 209 -8.37 5.71 -28.24
CA THR A 209 -9.25 4.56 -27.97
C THR A 209 -8.48 3.32 -27.52
N SER A 210 -7.16 3.43 -27.42
CA SER A 210 -6.27 2.37 -27.00
C SER A 210 -5.04 2.94 -26.31
N VAL A 211 -4.43 2.14 -25.43
CA VAL A 211 -3.16 2.44 -24.78
C VAL A 211 -2.27 1.19 -24.82
N ALA A 212 -1.00 1.36 -25.15
CA ALA A 212 0.00 0.32 -25.03
C ALA A 212 0.87 0.57 -23.79
N TYR A 213 1.03 -0.46 -22.96
CA TYR A 213 1.97 -0.48 -21.85
C TYR A 213 3.07 -1.50 -22.11
N ASN A 214 4.30 -1.11 -21.79
CA ASN A 214 5.45 -2.00 -21.72
C ASN A 214 5.90 -2.09 -20.25
N PHE A 215 5.94 -3.32 -19.75
CA PHE A 215 6.38 -3.69 -18.42
C PHE A 215 7.80 -4.20 -18.52
N ASP A 216 8.74 -3.49 -17.93
CA ASP A 216 10.14 -3.92 -17.84
C ASP A 216 10.34 -4.60 -16.49
N PHE A 217 10.41 -5.92 -16.50
CA PHE A 217 10.68 -6.75 -15.32
C PHE A 217 12.18 -7.00 -15.20
N LYS A 218 12.65 -7.26 -13.97
CA LYS A 218 14.06 -7.64 -13.75
C LYS A 218 14.50 -8.86 -14.57
N GLU A 219 13.55 -9.74 -14.91
CA GLU A 219 13.78 -11.00 -15.64
C GLU A 219 13.30 -10.96 -17.10
N GLY A 220 12.99 -9.78 -17.66
CA GLY A 220 12.55 -9.63 -19.05
C GLY A 220 11.43 -8.60 -19.22
N SER A 221 10.75 -8.58 -20.36
CA SER A 221 9.72 -7.57 -20.62
C SER A 221 8.39 -8.16 -21.06
N GLY A 222 7.31 -7.42 -20.83
CA GLY A 222 5.96 -7.76 -21.25
C GLY A 222 5.19 -6.59 -21.81
N ASP A 223 4.39 -6.81 -22.85
CA ASP A 223 3.54 -5.77 -23.45
C ASP A 223 2.07 -6.06 -23.21
N LEU A 224 1.28 -5.01 -23.07
CA LEU A 224 -0.19 -5.08 -23.00
C LEU A 224 -0.81 -3.89 -23.75
N VAL A 225 -1.70 -4.19 -24.69
CA VAL A 225 -2.54 -3.19 -25.34
C VAL A 225 -3.96 -3.31 -24.82
N VAL A 226 -4.49 -2.20 -24.29
CA VAL A 226 -5.86 -2.11 -23.78
C VAL A 226 -6.65 -1.14 -24.64
N ASP A 227 -7.71 -1.65 -25.28
CA ASP A 227 -8.67 -0.84 -26.01
C ASP A 227 -9.85 -0.47 -25.12
N TYR A 228 -10.49 0.66 -25.41
CA TYR A 228 -11.64 1.17 -24.69
C TYR A 228 -12.45 2.17 -25.51
N ARG A 229 -13.65 2.46 -25.01
CA ARG A 229 -14.49 3.56 -25.51
C ARG A 229 -14.47 4.70 -24.49
N THR A 230 -14.36 5.92 -24.99
CA THR A 230 -14.45 7.13 -24.19
C THR A 230 -15.84 7.77 -24.34
N THR A 231 -16.34 8.38 -23.28
CA THR A 231 -17.55 9.21 -23.32
C THR A 231 -17.35 10.42 -22.43
N THR A 232 -17.44 11.59 -23.02
CA THR A 232 -17.25 12.87 -22.33
C THR A 232 -18.61 13.40 -21.87
N THR A 233 -18.77 13.61 -20.57
CA THR A 233 -20.01 14.13 -19.98
C THR A 233 -19.74 14.86 -18.66
N THR A 234 -20.58 15.85 -18.34
CA THR A 234 -20.55 16.52 -17.04
C THR A 234 -21.52 15.82 -16.09
N ARG A 235 -21.02 14.95 -15.19
CA ARG A 235 -21.86 14.34 -14.14
C ARG A 235 -21.97 15.21 -12.89
N TYR A 236 -20.90 15.94 -12.58
CA TYR A 236 -20.80 16.82 -11.43
C TYR A 236 -20.45 18.21 -11.95
N GLY A 237 -21.34 19.19 -11.76
CA GLY A 237 -21.17 20.52 -12.35
C GLY A 237 -19.83 21.19 -11.98
N VAL A 238 -19.39 21.01 -10.74
CA VAL A 238 -18.11 21.53 -10.22
C VAL A 238 -16.88 20.88 -10.83
N CYS A 239 -16.99 19.65 -11.35
CA CYS A 239 -15.89 18.93 -11.99
C CYS A 239 -15.75 19.25 -13.49
N GLY A 240 -16.66 20.06 -14.04
CA GLY A 240 -16.73 20.29 -15.48
C GLY A 240 -16.97 19.00 -16.27
N SER A 241 -16.54 19.04 -17.53
CA SER A 241 -16.66 17.90 -18.44
C SER A 241 -15.61 16.85 -18.12
N GLN A 242 -16.02 15.60 -17.92
CA GLN A 242 -15.13 14.48 -17.58
C GLN A 242 -15.21 13.40 -18.64
N THR A 243 -14.09 12.74 -18.92
CA THR A 243 -14.02 11.59 -19.83
C THR A 243 -14.13 10.29 -19.05
N PHE A 244 -15.11 9.47 -19.38
CA PHE A 244 -15.34 8.16 -18.78
C PHE A 244 -14.93 7.06 -19.75
N PHE A 245 -14.36 5.99 -19.22
CA PHE A 245 -13.84 4.86 -19.97
C PHE A 245 -14.68 3.61 -19.71
N ALA A 246 -15.10 2.95 -20.79
CA ALA A 246 -15.94 1.76 -20.73
C ALA A 246 -15.64 0.78 -21.88
N GLY A 247 -16.06 -0.47 -21.72
CA GLY A 247 -15.81 -1.52 -22.71
C GLY A 247 -14.33 -1.84 -22.86
N LEU A 248 -13.57 -1.86 -21.76
CA LEU A 248 -12.17 -2.27 -21.78
C LEU A 248 -12.03 -3.66 -22.39
N THR A 249 -11.07 -3.83 -23.30
CA THR A 249 -10.65 -5.11 -23.86
C THR A 249 -9.14 -5.17 -23.97
N ALA A 250 -8.52 -6.32 -23.72
CA ALA A 250 -7.11 -6.53 -24.02
C ALA A 250 -6.99 -7.09 -25.44
N SER A 251 -6.49 -6.31 -26.40
CA SER A 251 -6.39 -6.71 -27.81
C SER A 251 -5.12 -7.47 -28.13
N SER A 252 -4.05 -7.20 -27.41
CA SER A 252 -2.80 -7.96 -27.50
C SER A 252 -2.01 -7.87 -26.20
N GLY A 253 -1.17 -8.87 -25.98
CA GLY A 253 -0.13 -8.82 -24.95
C GLY A 253 0.79 -10.03 -25.06
N THR A 254 1.98 -9.94 -24.46
CA THR A 254 2.96 -11.04 -24.42
C THR A 254 2.80 -11.93 -23.19
N PHE A 255 1.85 -11.61 -22.31
CA PHE A 255 1.55 -12.39 -21.11
C PHE A 255 0.82 -13.70 -21.42
N ASP A 256 0.99 -14.71 -20.56
CA ASP A 256 0.41 -16.05 -20.75
C ASP A 256 -1.12 -16.02 -20.85
N LYS A 257 -1.77 -15.16 -20.05
CA LYS A 257 -3.20 -14.91 -20.15
C LYS A 257 -3.56 -13.54 -19.59
N VAL A 258 -4.40 -12.80 -20.32
CA VAL A 258 -4.95 -11.52 -19.89
C VAL A 258 -6.47 -11.61 -19.85
N LEU A 259 -7.06 -11.20 -18.73
CA LEU A 259 -8.51 -11.20 -18.53
C LEU A 259 -8.99 -9.82 -18.11
N VAL A 260 -9.94 -9.25 -18.85
CA VAL A 260 -10.66 -8.05 -18.39
C VAL A 260 -11.81 -8.50 -17.49
N VAL A 261 -11.65 -8.30 -16.18
CA VAL A 261 -12.64 -8.67 -15.16
C VAL A 261 -13.68 -7.58 -14.90
N ARG A 262 -13.34 -6.32 -15.24
CA ARG A 262 -14.24 -5.16 -15.18
C ARG A 262 -13.94 -4.24 -16.34
N ASP A 263 -14.95 -4.01 -17.17
CA ASP A 263 -14.87 -3.22 -18.39
C ASP A 263 -15.08 -1.71 -18.19
N SER A 264 -15.42 -1.28 -16.97
CA SER A 264 -15.64 0.13 -16.58
C SER A 264 -14.68 0.58 -15.49
N ILE A 265 -14.19 1.81 -15.58
CA ILE A 265 -13.35 2.42 -14.53
C ILE A 265 -14.18 2.85 -13.32
N ARG A 266 -13.60 2.73 -12.13
CA ARG A 266 -14.17 3.17 -10.85
C ARG A 266 -13.16 3.93 -10.03
N ASP A 267 -13.66 4.69 -9.05
CA ASP A 267 -12.87 5.47 -8.11
C ASP A 267 -13.26 5.13 -6.64
N PRO A 268 -12.37 4.50 -5.85
CA PRO A 268 -10.99 4.16 -6.18
C PRO A 268 -10.88 3.08 -7.27
N ALA A 269 -9.73 3.05 -7.93
CA ALA A 269 -9.45 2.05 -8.96
C ALA A 269 -9.60 0.64 -8.38
N ILE A 270 -10.46 -0.16 -9.00
CA ILE A 270 -10.61 -1.59 -8.73
C ILE A 270 -9.92 -2.39 -9.82
N THR A 271 -9.52 -3.63 -9.57
CA THR A 271 -8.91 -4.48 -10.59
C THR A 271 -9.81 -4.58 -11.82
N ASN A 272 -9.34 -4.03 -12.93
CA ASN A 272 -9.97 -4.04 -14.24
C ASN A 272 -9.42 -5.16 -15.09
N VAL A 273 -8.09 -5.29 -15.09
CA VAL A 273 -7.34 -6.28 -15.87
C VAL A 273 -6.59 -7.20 -14.92
N LEU A 274 -6.76 -8.50 -15.12
CA LEU A 274 -5.93 -9.53 -14.52
C LEU A 274 -4.91 -10.00 -15.56
N VAL A 275 -3.65 -9.86 -15.22
CA VAL A 275 -2.55 -10.49 -15.95
C VAL A 275 -2.18 -11.75 -15.19
N GLN A 276 -2.32 -12.90 -15.84
CA GLN A 276 -1.94 -14.18 -15.26
C GLN A 276 -0.66 -14.67 -15.93
N ARG A 277 0.35 -15.01 -15.12
CA ARG A 277 1.58 -15.65 -15.58
C ARG A 277 1.60 -17.11 -15.17
N CYS A 278 2.21 -17.98 -15.97
CA CYS A 278 2.46 -19.35 -15.58
C CYS A 278 3.27 -19.35 -14.28
N PRO A 279 2.89 -20.14 -13.26
CA PRO A 279 3.71 -20.27 -12.07
C PRO A 279 5.06 -20.88 -12.45
N GLU A 280 6.09 -20.49 -11.70
CA GLU A 280 7.37 -21.19 -11.71
C GLU A 280 7.20 -22.46 -10.87
N THR A 281 7.32 -23.60 -11.55
CA THR A 281 7.08 -24.92 -10.95
C THR A 281 8.37 -25.63 -10.56
N ASN A 282 9.51 -25.05 -10.93
CA ASN A 282 10.84 -25.58 -10.72
C ASN A 282 11.57 -24.90 -9.54
N LEU A 283 10.86 -24.23 -8.64
CA LEU A 283 11.48 -23.61 -7.48
C LEU A 283 11.39 -24.53 -6.26
N ILE A 284 12.45 -24.56 -5.46
CA ILE A 284 12.47 -25.20 -4.13
C ILE A 284 12.79 -24.17 -3.05
N ARG A 285 12.22 -24.35 -1.87
CA ARG A 285 12.63 -23.59 -0.67
C ARG A 285 13.60 -24.40 0.17
N ILE A 286 14.70 -23.77 0.53
CA ILE A 286 15.70 -24.30 1.44
C ILE A 286 15.72 -23.44 2.70
N ASP A 287 15.47 -24.05 3.86
CA ASP A 287 15.64 -23.39 5.15
C ASP A 287 17.00 -23.74 5.76
N PHE A 288 17.65 -22.76 6.39
CA PHE A 288 18.83 -23.01 7.23
C PHE A 288 18.40 -23.24 8.66
N ARG A 289 18.83 -24.35 9.28
CA ARG A 289 18.45 -24.75 10.63
C ARG A 289 19.65 -25.04 11.53
N ASP A 290 19.47 -24.91 12.83
CA ASP A 290 20.48 -25.24 13.85
C ASP A 290 20.68 -26.76 14.05
N GLN A 291 19.62 -27.56 13.87
CA GLN A 291 19.67 -29.01 14.07
C GLN A 291 18.72 -29.79 13.14
N PRO A 292 18.99 -31.10 12.90
CA PRO A 292 18.11 -32.00 12.15
C PRO A 292 16.71 -32.19 12.74
N GLY A 293 15.75 -32.51 11.87
CA GLY A 293 14.37 -32.80 12.23
C GLY A 293 13.43 -31.60 12.31
N ASP A 294 12.18 -31.88 12.64
CA ASP A 294 11.07 -30.91 12.65
C ASP A 294 11.23 -29.80 13.71
N ASP A 295 12.00 -30.06 14.76
CA ASP A 295 12.21 -29.13 15.88
C ASP A 295 13.35 -28.13 15.64
N GLY A 296 14.08 -28.24 14.52
CA GLY A 296 15.17 -27.31 14.18
C GLY A 296 14.66 -25.89 13.96
N GLN A 297 15.27 -24.91 14.65
CA GLN A 297 14.95 -23.50 14.49
C GLN A 297 15.65 -22.93 13.26
N ARG A 298 14.99 -21.99 12.58
CA ARG A 298 15.61 -21.27 11.46
C ARG A 298 16.71 -20.36 11.97
N VAL A 299 17.90 -20.50 11.39
CA VAL A 299 19.08 -19.66 11.69
C VAL A 299 19.40 -18.78 10.49
N ALA A 300 19.89 -17.57 10.75
CA ALA A 300 20.38 -16.70 9.70
C ALA A 300 21.81 -17.09 9.32
N VAL A 301 22.10 -17.14 8.02
CA VAL A 301 23.42 -17.33 7.45
C VAL A 301 23.78 -16.12 6.59
N GLU A 302 25.04 -15.70 6.67
CA GLU A 302 25.61 -14.72 5.76
C GLU A 302 26.09 -15.45 4.50
N LEU A 303 25.53 -15.10 3.34
CA LEU A 303 25.91 -15.65 2.04
C LEU A 303 26.64 -14.60 1.23
N ASP A 304 27.80 -14.99 0.68
CA ASP A 304 28.48 -14.22 -0.37
C ASP A 304 27.73 -14.40 -1.71
N GLY A 305 27.08 -15.56 -1.89
CA GLY A 305 26.18 -15.82 -3.00
C GLY A 305 25.84 -17.30 -3.17
N ILE A 306 24.90 -17.60 -4.08
CA ILE A 306 24.58 -18.96 -4.51
C ILE A 306 24.61 -19.00 -6.03
N THR A 307 25.39 -19.92 -6.59
CA THR A 307 25.42 -20.16 -8.04
C THR A 307 24.82 -21.52 -8.38
N THR A 308 24.45 -21.69 -9.65
CA THR A 308 23.94 -22.97 -10.18
C THR A 308 24.84 -23.45 -11.31
N ASP A 309 24.79 -24.75 -11.61
CA ASP A 309 25.56 -25.34 -12.72
C ASP A 309 25.04 -25.00 -14.12
N TYR A 310 23.88 -24.36 -14.23
CA TYR A 310 23.21 -24.08 -15.51
C TYR A 310 22.93 -22.59 -15.77
N SER A 311 23.13 -21.71 -14.79
CA SER A 311 22.98 -20.26 -14.94
C SER A 311 24.22 -19.53 -14.40
N PRO A 312 24.72 -18.48 -15.08
CA PRO A 312 25.82 -17.65 -14.58
C PRO A 312 25.38 -16.64 -13.49
N GLU A 313 24.10 -16.62 -13.15
CA GLU A 313 23.54 -15.71 -12.14
C GLU A 313 24.01 -16.08 -10.72
N VAL A 314 24.34 -15.06 -9.93
CA VAL A 314 24.65 -15.19 -8.50
C VAL A 314 23.42 -14.75 -7.72
N LEU A 315 22.75 -15.71 -7.10
CA LEU A 315 21.56 -15.49 -6.28
C LEU A 315 21.96 -15.12 -4.86
N TYR A 316 21.17 -14.25 -4.19
CA TYR A 316 21.36 -13.89 -2.79
C TYR A 316 22.77 -13.36 -2.42
N ALA A 317 23.42 -12.63 -3.32
CA ALA A 317 24.76 -12.09 -3.09
C ALA A 317 24.81 -11.12 -1.89
N ASP A 318 25.87 -11.24 -1.07
CA ASP A 318 26.15 -10.39 0.10
C ASP A 318 24.93 -10.18 1.04
N THR A 319 24.16 -11.25 1.32
CA THR A 319 22.89 -11.15 2.06
C THR A 319 22.79 -12.14 3.23
N ALA A 320 22.32 -11.64 4.37
CA ALA A 320 21.91 -12.45 5.52
C ALA A 320 20.49 -13.04 5.32
N VAL A 321 20.37 -14.37 5.26
CA VAL A 321 19.09 -15.06 5.02
C VAL A 321 18.89 -16.24 5.96
N ASN A 322 17.64 -16.57 6.27
CA ASN A 322 17.30 -17.80 7.00
C ASN A 322 16.61 -18.86 6.13
N SER A 323 16.28 -18.49 4.90
CA SER A 323 15.77 -19.37 3.86
C SER A 323 16.01 -18.76 2.50
N VAL A 324 16.16 -19.61 1.49
CA VAL A 324 16.33 -19.22 0.09
C VAL A 324 15.34 -19.99 -0.78
N ILE A 325 14.96 -19.38 -1.90
CA ILE A 325 14.16 -20.01 -2.94
C ILE A 325 15.07 -20.14 -4.16
N LEU A 326 15.34 -21.37 -4.58
CA LEU A 326 16.30 -21.64 -5.64
C LEU A 326 15.62 -22.34 -6.83
N PRO A 327 15.97 -21.96 -8.06
CA PRO A 327 15.47 -22.62 -9.24
C PRO A 327 16.23 -23.94 -9.49
N LEU A 328 15.49 -24.98 -9.83
CA LEU A 328 15.98 -26.25 -10.34
C LEU A 328 16.07 -26.21 -11.87
N ASN A 329 17.09 -26.87 -12.42
CA ASN A 329 17.33 -26.99 -13.84
C ASN A 329 16.17 -27.71 -14.54
N ASP A 330 15.40 -26.99 -15.35
CA ASP A 330 14.25 -27.56 -16.03
C ASP A 330 14.62 -28.46 -17.22
N GLN A 331 15.91 -28.57 -17.58
CA GLN A 331 16.46 -29.42 -18.63
C GLN A 331 17.20 -30.67 -18.12
N ALA A 332 17.50 -30.75 -16.83
CA ALA A 332 18.19 -31.89 -16.22
C ALA A 332 17.38 -32.50 -15.06
N ASP A 333 17.76 -33.70 -14.62
CA ASP A 333 17.15 -34.38 -13.47
C ASP A 333 17.97 -34.19 -12.19
N VAL A 334 19.03 -33.38 -12.26
CA VAL A 334 19.90 -32.99 -11.15
C VAL A 334 20.26 -31.52 -11.34
N THR A 335 20.28 -30.77 -10.25
CA THR A 335 20.82 -29.41 -10.17
C THR A 335 21.94 -29.37 -9.14
N ARG A 336 23.05 -28.72 -9.47
CA ARG A 336 24.11 -28.44 -8.49
C ARG A 336 24.07 -26.97 -8.10
N PHE A 337 23.97 -26.74 -6.80
CA PHE A 337 24.10 -25.44 -6.16
C PHE A 337 25.49 -25.33 -5.52
N THR A 338 26.15 -24.20 -5.71
CA THR A 338 27.37 -23.86 -4.96
C THR A 338 27.05 -22.68 -4.06
N PHE A 339 27.06 -22.92 -2.76
CA PHE A 339 26.85 -21.90 -1.73
C PHE A 339 28.19 -21.29 -1.37
N GLU A 340 28.33 -19.98 -1.53
CA GLU A 340 29.52 -19.23 -1.16
C GLU A 340 29.28 -18.53 0.18
N PHE A 341 30.13 -18.86 1.15
CA PHE A 341 30.20 -18.23 2.47
C PHE A 341 31.56 -17.55 2.61
N GLU A 342 31.70 -16.61 3.55
CA GLU A 342 33.00 -15.98 3.86
C GLU A 342 34.09 -17.02 4.18
N SER A 343 33.71 -18.16 4.76
CA SER A 343 34.62 -19.24 5.14
C SER A 343 35.01 -20.20 4.00
N GLY A 344 34.33 -20.14 2.85
CA GLY A 344 34.56 -21.01 1.70
C GLY A 344 33.27 -21.38 0.95
N SER A 345 33.40 -22.22 -0.07
CA SER A 345 32.26 -22.70 -0.86
C SER A 345 31.88 -24.13 -0.52
N VAL A 346 30.58 -24.43 -0.59
CA VAL A 346 30.00 -25.75 -0.34
C VAL A 346 29.04 -26.12 -1.46
N ASP A 347 29.22 -27.29 -2.06
CA ASP A 347 28.35 -27.80 -3.13
C ASP A 347 27.20 -28.64 -2.57
N LEU A 348 26.04 -28.54 -3.20
CA LEU A 348 24.86 -29.37 -2.97
C LEU A 348 24.27 -29.81 -4.31
N GLU A 349 24.17 -31.13 -4.52
CA GLU A 349 23.48 -31.69 -5.68
C GLU A 349 22.10 -32.23 -5.28
N VAL A 350 21.06 -31.70 -5.93
CA VAL A 350 19.67 -32.10 -5.71
C VAL A 350 19.16 -32.82 -6.96
N GLY A 351 18.76 -34.08 -6.79
CA GLY A 351 18.10 -34.89 -7.81
C GLY A 351 16.59 -34.81 -7.72
N TYR A 352 15.90 -34.99 -8.84
CA TYR A 352 14.44 -34.95 -8.89
C TYR A 352 13.86 -35.60 -10.15
N THR A 353 12.56 -35.92 -10.09
CA THR A 353 11.78 -36.37 -11.25
C THR A 353 10.95 -35.21 -11.81
N ARG A 354 11.04 -34.99 -13.13
CA ARG A 354 10.21 -34.02 -13.84
C ARG A 354 9.05 -34.71 -14.52
N THR A 355 7.82 -34.33 -14.15
CA THR A 355 6.61 -34.81 -14.83
C THR A 355 6.01 -33.67 -15.67
N PRO A 356 5.90 -33.81 -17.00
CA PRO A 356 5.26 -32.79 -17.83
C PRO A 356 3.80 -32.59 -17.40
N VAL A 357 3.42 -31.34 -17.12
CA VAL A 357 2.06 -30.96 -16.76
C VAL A 357 1.63 -29.77 -17.60
N VAL A 358 0.44 -29.86 -18.19
CA VAL A 358 -0.21 -28.73 -18.84
C VAL A 358 -1.14 -28.09 -17.83
N LEU A 359 -0.65 -27.04 -17.15
CA LEU A 359 -1.45 -26.31 -16.15
C LEU A 359 -2.57 -25.51 -16.82
N HIS A 360 -2.31 -25.01 -18.03
CA HIS A 360 -3.25 -24.32 -18.89
C HIS A 360 -2.79 -24.47 -20.34
N LYS A 361 -3.67 -24.25 -21.33
CA LYS A 361 -3.32 -24.38 -22.77
C LYS A 361 -2.06 -23.60 -23.18
N ALA A 362 -1.76 -22.51 -22.49
CA ALA A 362 -0.58 -21.66 -22.72
C ALA A 362 0.62 -22.01 -21.82
N CYS A 363 0.44 -22.82 -20.77
CA CYS A 363 1.46 -23.14 -19.77
C CYS A 363 1.76 -24.64 -19.79
N SER A 364 2.69 -25.03 -20.66
CA SER A 364 3.34 -26.34 -20.57
C SER A 364 4.53 -26.20 -19.63
N ARG A 365 4.45 -26.83 -18.45
CA ARG A 365 5.48 -26.81 -17.41
C ARG A 365 5.77 -28.24 -16.95
N PHE A 366 6.62 -28.39 -15.96
CA PHE A 366 6.88 -29.66 -15.29
C PHE A 366 6.57 -29.51 -13.81
N THR A 367 5.89 -30.49 -13.21
CA THR A 367 5.89 -30.62 -11.76
C THR A 367 7.14 -31.38 -11.35
N ILE A 368 7.73 -30.98 -10.23
CA ILE A 368 8.92 -31.62 -9.67
C ILE A 368 8.48 -32.44 -8.47
N SER A 369 8.91 -33.70 -8.44
CA SER A 369 8.60 -34.66 -7.39
C SER A 369 9.80 -35.57 -7.12
N GLY A 370 9.81 -36.24 -5.97
CA GLY A 370 10.88 -37.15 -5.59
C GLY A 370 12.22 -36.43 -5.44
N LEU A 371 12.22 -35.25 -4.82
CA LEU A 371 13.46 -34.55 -4.47
C LEU A 371 14.35 -35.46 -3.60
N ASN A 372 15.64 -35.53 -3.93
CA ASN A 372 16.61 -36.26 -3.15
C ASN A 372 17.97 -35.56 -3.15
N ILE A 373 18.72 -35.68 -2.06
CA ILE A 373 20.11 -35.22 -2.02
C ILE A 373 20.97 -36.27 -2.74
N VAL A 374 21.66 -35.85 -3.80
CA VAL A 374 22.57 -36.72 -4.58
C VAL A 374 23.96 -36.69 -3.98
N SER A 375 24.44 -35.49 -3.65
CA SER A 375 25.69 -35.28 -2.93
C SER A 375 25.65 -33.95 -2.17
N SER A 376 26.42 -33.85 -1.09
CA SER A 376 26.50 -32.65 -0.25
C SER A 376 27.92 -32.47 0.29
N GLY A 377 28.42 -31.25 0.25
CA GLY A 377 29.66 -30.84 0.91
C GLY A 377 29.44 -30.31 2.34
N PHE A 378 28.20 -30.20 2.82
CA PHE A 378 27.89 -29.71 4.17
C PHE A 378 28.36 -30.72 5.23
N ALA A 379 28.73 -30.20 6.41
CA ALA A 379 29.21 -31.03 7.52
C ALA A 379 28.16 -32.03 8.03
N THR A 380 26.88 -31.65 7.96
CA THR A 380 25.73 -32.52 8.18
C THR A 380 24.93 -32.60 6.88
N ASP A 381 24.58 -33.82 6.46
CA ASP A 381 23.79 -34.02 5.25
C ASP A 381 22.45 -33.27 5.35
N PRO A 382 22.10 -32.46 4.32
CA PRO A 382 20.79 -31.81 4.25
C PRO A 382 19.65 -32.83 4.24
N GLU A 383 18.50 -32.40 4.74
CA GLU A 383 17.28 -33.23 4.82
C GLU A 383 16.25 -32.78 3.80
N VAL A 384 15.59 -33.73 3.14
CA VAL A 384 14.39 -33.47 2.32
C VAL A 384 13.17 -33.51 3.24
N ILE A 385 12.51 -32.37 3.40
CA ILE A 385 11.32 -32.20 4.24
C ILE A 385 10.05 -32.48 3.43
N GLU A 386 9.97 -31.92 2.21
CA GLU A 386 8.87 -32.13 1.26
C GLU A 386 9.47 -32.47 -0.10
N ASP A 387 9.15 -33.64 -0.63
CA ASP A 387 9.75 -34.18 -1.86
C ASP A 387 9.05 -33.71 -3.15
N GLU A 388 7.95 -32.97 -3.03
CA GLU A 388 7.22 -32.33 -4.13
C GLU A 388 7.33 -30.80 -4.06
N THR A 389 7.48 -30.15 -5.21
CA THR A 389 7.44 -28.68 -5.26
C THR A 389 6.00 -28.18 -5.17
N SER A 390 5.80 -27.14 -4.36
CA SER A 390 4.54 -26.40 -4.28
C SER A 390 4.66 -25.06 -4.99
N PHE A 391 3.58 -24.58 -5.60
CA PHE A 391 3.54 -23.27 -6.26
C PHE A 391 2.25 -22.52 -5.84
N PRO A 392 2.35 -21.34 -5.19
CA PRO A 392 3.60 -20.64 -4.83
C PRO A 392 4.42 -21.45 -3.80
N VAL A 393 5.75 -21.28 -3.83
CA VAL A 393 6.67 -21.99 -2.93
C VAL A 393 6.43 -21.52 -1.49
N ASN A 394 5.62 -22.26 -0.75
CA ASN A 394 5.22 -21.93 0.61
C ASN A 394 5.66 -22.98 1.63
N THR A 395 5.97 -24.19 1.17
CA THR A 395 6.53 -25.27 1.97
C THR A 395 8.05 -25.27 1.88
N THR A 396 8.70 -25.69 2.96
CA THR A 396 10.15 -25.94 2.96
C THR A 396 10.39 -27.29 2.31
N ASN A 397 11.18 -27.33 1.25
CA ASN A 397 11.54 -28.57 0.56
C ASN A 397 12.77 -29.21 1.18
N LEU A 398 13.80 -28.40 1.46
CA LEU A 398 15.07 -28.86 2.02
C LEU A 398 15.43 -28.10 3.30
N ALA A 399 16.11 -28.78 4.21
CA ALA A 399 16.73 -28.15 5.38
C ALA A 399 18.25 -28.38 5.34
N ILE A 400 19.03 -27.30 5.43
CA ILE A 400 20.49 -27.33 5.58
C ILE A 400 20.83 -27.01 7.04
N PHE A 401 21.70 -27.81 7.65
CA PHE A 401 22.06 -27.66 9.06
C PHE A 401 23.39 -26.93 9.23
N ILE A 402 23.35 -25.81 9.95
CA ILE A 402 24.50 -24.94 10.18
C ILE A 402 24.84 -25.01 11.67
N PRO A 403 25.94 -25.67 12.06
CA PRO A 403 26.35 -25.73 13.46
C PRO A 403 26.79 -24.34 13.93
N ASP A 404 26.39 -23.99 15.16
CA ASP A 404 26.78 -22.76 15.87
C ASP A 404 28.30 -22.57 15.99
#